data_AF-D1A6D1-F1
#
_entry.id   AF-D1A6D1-F1
#
_cell.length_a   1.000
_cell.length_b   1.000
_cell.length_c   1.000
_cell.angle_alpha   90.00
_cell.angle_beta   90.00
_cell.angle_gamma   90.00
#
_symmetry.space_group_name_H-M   'P 1'
#
loop_
_entity.id
_entity.type
_entity.pdbx_description
1 polymer ?
#
loop_
_entity_poly.entity_id
_entity_poly.type
_entity_poly.pdbx_seq_one_letter_code
_entity_poly.pdbx_strand_id
1 'polypeptide(L)'
;MVEASTADRRMAREVVRVFQGRPEVSRFLWDQPPQTLRLPGKTVAWLQAIPISTAELEYARANGSEALEDLLEQQKADAVGLLRESVL
;
A
#
# COMPACT_ATOMS: atom_id res chain seq x y z
N MET A 1 20.44 11.08 -15.70
CA MET A 1 20.23 10.09 -14.62
C MET A 1 19.52 10.84 -13.49
N VAL A 2 18.24 10.59 -13.26
CA VAL A 2 17.47 11.33 -12.24
C VAL A 2 17.82 10.71 -10.88
N GLU A 3 18.39 11.51 -9.98
CA GLU A 3 18.60 11.07 -8.60
C GLU A 3 17.25 11.03 -7.86
N ALA A 4 16.99 9.91 -7.17
CA ALA A 4 15.83 9.80 -6.29
C ALA A 4 15.93 10.84 -5.16
N SER A 5 14.80 11.47 -4.84
CA SER A 5 14.75 12.51 -3.80
C SER A 5 15.06 11.94 -2.41
N THR A 6 15.44 12.80 -1.47
CA THR A 6 15.65 12.41 -0.07
C THR A 6 14.41 11.75 0.54
N ALA A 7 13.21 12.21 0.16
CA ALA A 7 11.94 11.64 0.60
C ALA A 7 11.76 10.21 0.05
N ASP A 8 12.03 9.99 -1.24
CA ASP A 8 11.91 8.68 -1.87
C ASP A 8 12.90 7.68 -1.26
N ARG A 9 14.14 8.13 -0.98
CA ARG A 9 15.15 7.31 -0.30
C ARG A 9 14.74 6.94 1.12
N ARG A 10 14.06 7.83 1.85
CA ARG A 10 13.52 7.53 3.18
C ARG A 10 12.41 6.49 3.11
N MET A 11 11.44 6.69 2.21
CA MET A 11 10.36 5.74 1.99
C MET A 11 10.90 4.35 1.63
N ALA A 12 11.87 4.27 0.71
CA ALA A 12 12.50 3.01 0.33
C ALA A 12 13.16 2.28 1.52
N ARG A 13 13.83 3.01 2.43
CA ARG A 13 14.40 2.39 3.65
C ARG A 13 13.34 1.87 4.59
N GLU A 14 12.26 2.62 4.77
CA GLU A 14 11.13 2.20 5.62
C GLU A 14 10.48 0.94 5.05
N VAL A 15 10.24 0.90 3.73
CA VAL A 15 9.75 -0.30 3.03
C VAL A 15 10.71 -1.47 3.22
N VAL A 16 12.02 -1.29 3.01
CA VAL A 16 13.00 -2.38 3.24
C VAL A 16 12.99 -2.86 4.69
N ARG A 17 12.85 -1.96 5.67
CA ARG A 17 12.78 -2.32 7.09
C ARG A 17 11.52 -3.10 7.41
N VAL A 18 10.35 -2.61 6.99
CA VAL A 18 9.05 -3.23 7.24
C VAL A 18 8.98 -4.62 6.60
N PHE A 19 9.44 -4.74 5.37
CA PHE A 19 9.34 -5.98 4.61
C PHE A 19 10.60 -6.86 4.70
N GLN A 20 11.55 -6.55 5.59
CA GLN A 20 12.82 -7.29 5.77
C GLN A 20 13.57 -7.57 4.44
N GLY A 21 13.49 -6.64 3.49
CA GLY A 21 14.07 -6.80 2.14
C GLY A 21 13.34 -7.77 1.20
N ARG A 22 12.20 -8.34 1.63
CA ARG A 22 11.30 -9.17 0.83
C ARG A 22 9.95 -8.47 0.75
N PRO A 23 9.74 -7.57 -0.23
CA PRO A 23 8.44 -6.92 -0.41
C PRO A 23 7.42 -7.96 -0.88
N GLU A 24 6.85 -8.68 0.07
CA GLU A 24 5.55 -9.32 -0.06
C GLU A 24 4.57 -8.33 0.53
N VAL A 25 3.82 -7.69 -0.36
CA VAL A 25 2.95 -6.58 -0.04
C VAL A 25 1.54 -7.07 -0.29
N SER A 26 0.64 -6.87 0.68
CA SER A 26 -0.80 -7.08 0.45
C SER A 26 -1.22 -6.30 -0.80
N ARG A 27 -1.79 -7.02 -1.75
CA ARG A 27 -2.26 -6.47 -3.03
C ARG A 27 -3.77 -6.62 -3.07
N PHE A 28 -4.39 -5.99 -2.07
CA PHE A 28 -5.77 -6.18 -1.63
C PHE A 28 -6.80 -6.34 -2.75
N LEU A 29 -6.69 -5.56 -3.84
CA LEU A 29 -7.67 -5.60 -4.95
C LEU A 29 -7.13 -6.22 -6.24
N TRP A 30 -5.91 -6.73 -6.27
CA TRP A 30 -5.35 -7.34 -7.49
C TRP A 30 -5.48 -8.86 -7.43
N ASP A 31 -6.40 -9.42 -8.22
CA ASP A 31 -6.54 -10.88 -8.38
C ASP A 31 -5.25 -11.54 -8.89
N GLN A 32 -4.57 -10.88 -9.83
CA GLN A 32 -3.29 -11.30 -10.38
C GLN A 32 -2.30 -10.14 -10.33
N PRO A 33 -1.65 -9.94 -9.19
CA PRO A 33 -0.78 -8.79 -9.02
C PRO A 33 0.54 -8.98 -9.78
N PRO A 34 1.12 -7.89 -10.34
CA PRO A 34 2.38 -7.98 -11.08
C PRO A 34 3.48 -8.60 -10.21
N GLN A 35 4.25 -9.51 -10.80
CA GLN A 35 5.34 -10.16 -10.09
C GLN A 35 6.45 -9.15 -9.76
N THR A 36 7.09 -9.35 -8.60
CA THR A 36 8.28 -8.60 -8.21
C THR A 36 9.37 -8.83 -9.25
N LEU A 37 9.88 -7.75 -9.85
CA LEU A 37 10.93 -7.84 -10.86
C LEU A 37 12.30 -7.82 -10.18
N ARG A 38 13.16 -8.78 -10.52
CA ARG A 38 14.56 -8.83 -10.06
C ARG A 38 15.46 -8.40 -11.21
N LEU A 39 16.12 -7.26 -11.06
CA LEU A 39 17.04 -6.68 -12.05
C LEU A 39 18.46 -6.59 -11.44
N PRO A 40 19.51 -6.49 -12.26
CA PRO A 40 20.86 -6.23 -11.75
C PRO A 40 20.88 -4.97 -10.86
N GLY A 41 21.28 -5.15 -9.60
CA GLY A 41 21.41 -4.06 -8.62
C GLY A 41 20.10 -3.49 -8.05
N LYS A 42 18.91 -4.04 -8.40
CA LYS A 42 17.64 -3.58 -7.83
C LYS A 42 16.52 -4.62 -7.87
N THR A 43 15.67 -4.58 -6.86
CA THR A 43 14.39 -5.32 -6.82
C THR A 43 13.26 -4.30 -6.94
N VAL A 44 12.32 -4.54 -7.86
CA VAL A 44 11.14 -3.69 -8.06
C VAL A 44 9.92 -4.45 -7.57
N ALA A 45 9.28 -3.90 -6.54
CA ALA A 45 7.98 -4.37 -6.06
C ALA A 45 6.89 -3.36 -6.43
N TRP A 46 5.67 -3.87 -6.45
CA TRP A 46 4.48 -3.12 -6.81
C TRP A 46 3.61 -2.98 -5.57
N LEU A 47 3.27 -1.74 -5.22
CA LEU A 47 2.36 -1.38 -4.16
C LEU A 47 1.08 -0.84 -4.79
N GLN A 48 -0.07 -1.28 -4.28
CA GLN A 48 -1.35 -0.69 -4.66
C GLN A 48 -1.63 0.50 -3.75
N ALA A 49 -1.97 1.64 -4.35
CA ALA A 49 -2.52 2.77 -3.61
C ALA A 49 -4.04 2.68 -3.62
N ILE A 50 -4.66 2.86 -2.45
CA ILE A 50 -6.12 2.86 -2.27
C ILE A 50 -6.53 4.26 -1.78
N PRO A 51 -7.49 4.94 -2.45
CA PRO A 51 -8.02 6.20 -1.95
C PRO A 51 -8.83 5.94 -0.67
N ILE A 52 -8.49 6.69 0.38
CA ILE A 52 -9.14 6.59 1.69
C ILE A 52 -9.53 7.98 2.20
N SER A 53 -10.60 8.03 2.99
CA SER A 53 -11.04 9.24 3.69
C SER A 53 -10.06 9.62 4.81
N THR A 54 -10.20 10.83 5.37
CA THR A 54 -9.43 11.23 6.54
C THR A 54 -9.73 10.35 7.76
N ALA A 55 -11.00 9.97 7.97
CA ALA A 55 -11.40 9.09 9.07
C ALA A 55 -10.78 7.68 8.93
N GLU A 56 -10.76 7.14 7.72
CA GLU A 56 -10.11 5.85 7.41
C GLU A 56 -8.61 5.89 7.62
N LEU A 57 -7.95 7.00 7.26
CA LEU A 57 -6.54 7.20 7.55
C LEU A 57 -6.26 7.23 9.06
N GLU A 58 -7.09 7.93 9.84
CA GLU A 58 -6.96 7.97 11.30
C GLU A 58 -7.17 6.59 11.93
N TYR A 59 -8.18 5.85 11.47
CA TYR A 59 -8.43 4.48 11.89
C TYR A 59 -7.28 3.54 11.55
N ALA A 60 -6.74 3.59 10.33
CA ALA A 60 -5.59 2.77 9.93
C ALA A 60 -4.32 3.10 10.72
N ARG A 61 -4.12 4.38 11.10
CA ARG A 61 -3.01 4.77 11.97
C ARG A 61 -3.13 4.20 13.38
N ALA A 62 -4.35 4.09 13.90
CA ALA A 62 -4.62 3.58 15.23
C ALA A 62 -4.63 2.03 15.29
N ASN A 63 -5.13 1.38 14.24
CA ASN A 63 -5.44 -0.06 14.24
C ASN A 63 -4.59 -0.89 13.26
N GLY A 64 -3.81 -0.25 12.39
CA GLY A 64 -3.08 -0.91 11.30
C GLY A 64 -3.86 -0.92 9.98
N SER A 65 -3.15 -1.04 8.85
CA SER A 65 -3.76 -1.07 7.52
C SER A 65 -4.56 -2.33 7.26
N GLU A 66 -4.14 -3.49 7.78
CA GLU A 66 -4.86 -4.76 7.67
C GLU A 66 -6.27 -4.65 8.27
N ALA A 67 -6.42 -3.97 9.41
CA ALA A 67 -7.73 -3.74 10.02
C ALA A 67 -8.65 -2.84 9.17
N LEU A 68 -8.08 -1.92 8.38
CA LEU A 68 -8.85 -1.12 7.43
C LEU A 68 -9.22 -1.95 6.18
N GLU A 69 -8.31 -2.79 5.69
CA GLU A 69 -8.58 -3.75 4.60
C GLU A 69 -9.76 -4.66 4.95
N ASP A 70 -9.74 -5.26 6.14
CA ASP A 70 -10.85 -6.08 6.65
C ASP A 70 -12.17 -5.30 6.72
N LEU A 71 -12.14 -4.04 7.18
CA LEU A 71 -13.33 -3.21 7.29
C LEU A 71 -13.92 -2.87 5.91
N LEU A 72 -13.06 -2.52 4.94
CA LEU A 72 -13.47 -2.25 3.56
C LEU A 72 -14.11 -3.49 2.92
N GLU A 73 -13.53 -4.67 3.16
CA GLU A 73 -14.08 -5.95 2.66
C GLU A 73 -15.42 -6.28 3.29
N GLN A 74 -15.54 -6.18 4.62
CA GLN A 74 -16.78 -6.44 5.36
C GLN A 74 -17.93 -5.56 4.90
N GLN A 75 -17.65 -4.28 4.62
CA GLN A 75 -18.64 -3.32 4.13
C GLN A 75 -18.87 -3.40 2.62
N LYS A 76 -18.16 -4.29 1.91
CA LYS A 76 -18.19 -4.42 0.44
C LYS A 76 -17.98 -3.06 -0.25
N ALA A 77 -17.06 -2.26 0.28
CA ALA A 77 -16.79 -0.93 -0.23
C ALA A 77 -16.24 -0.99 -1.66
N ASP A 78 -16.69 -0.06 -2.52
CA ASP A 78 -16.01 0.21 -3.79
C ASP A 78 -14.68 0.92 -3.50
N ALA A 79 -13.65 0.18 -3.08
CA ALA A 79 -12.41 0.74 -2.54
C ALA A 79 -11.65 1.67 -3.52
N VAL A 80 -11.94 1.63 -4.82
CA VAL A 80 -11.35 2.52 -5.84
C VAL A 80 -12.28 3.66 -6.26
N GLY A 81 -13.53 3.65 -5.80
CA GLY A 81 -14.52 4.68 -6.07
C GLY A 81 -14.13 6.00 -5.43
N LEU A 82 -13.75 7.00 -6.24
CA LEU A 82 -13.34 8.31 -5.75
C LEU A 82 -14.47 9.12 -5.10
N LEU A 83 -15.72 8.73 -5.36
CA LEU A 83 -16.93 9.35 -4.81
C LEU A 83 -17.63 8.47 -3.77
N ARG A 84 -16.98 7.38 -3.31
CA ARG A 84 -17.54 6.53 -2.27
C ARG A 84 -17.61 7.27 -0.94
N GLU A 85 -18.59 6.93 -0.13
CA GLU A 85 -18.61 7.35 1.27
C GLU A 85 -17.57 6.56 2.09
N SER A 86 -17.17 7.15 3.22
CA SER A 86 -16.31 6.49 4.21
C SER A 86 -17.02 5.26 4.78
N VAL A 87 -16.28 4.20 5.09
CA VAL A 87 -16.82 3.04 5.84
C VAL A 87 -16.83 3.25 7.36
N LEU A 88 -16.33 4.40 7.81
CA LEU A 88 -16.32 4.91 9.18
C LEU A 88 -17.17 6.16 9.30
#